data_AF-A0A9D9CYY2-F1
#
_entry.id   AF-A0A9D9CYY2-F1
#
_cell.length_a   1.000
_cell.length_b   1.000
_cell.length_c   1.000
_cell.angle_alpha   90.00
_cell.angle_beta   90.00
_cell.angle_gamma   90.00
#
_symmetry.space_group_name_H-M   'P 1'
#
loop_
_entity.id
_entity.type
_entity.pdbx_description
1 polymer ?
#
loop_
_entity_poly.entity_id
_entity_poly.type
_entity_poly.pdbx_seq_one_letter_code
_entity_poly.pdbx_strand_id
1 'polypeptide(L)'
;MDKTEIIKISVIALIIVALLNAIGMSSNIHIKWVLKLFTGVSLFIVILYWKTIPYKNKLSDANLKKFEAVGNICDPIFNLFTNLPKIKLGEYTEMNPAPLVVCGILIIVLMML
;
A
#
# COMPACT_ATOMS: atom_id res chain seq x y z
N MET A 1 -18.75 10.66 -9.21
CA MET A 1 -17.59 10.04 -9.87
C MET A 1 -17.75 8.54 -9.71
N ASP A 2 -17.89 7.83 -10.82
CA ASP A 2 -18.26 6.41 -10.83
C ASP A 2 -17.14 5.54 -10.23
N LYS A 3 -17.45 4.49 -9.47
CA LYS A 3 -16.43 3.62 -8.83
C LYS A 3 -15.46 3.04 -9.86
N THR A 4 -15.95 2.79 -11.06
CA THR A 4 -15.18 2.26 -12.20
C THR A 4 -14.14 3.25 -12.73
N GLU A 5 -14.45 4.55 -12.71
CA GLU A 5 -13.53 5.62 -13.13
C GLU A 5 -12.37 5.77 -12.13
N ILE A 6 -12.66 5.64 -10.84
CA ILE A 6 -11.66 5.73 -9.76
C ILE A 6 -10.67 4.56 -9.83
N ILE A 7 -11.17 3.35 -10.12
CA ILE A 7 -10.32 2.15 -10.30
C ILE A 7 -9.42 2.32 -11.53
N LYS A 8 -9.97 2.80 -12.65
CA LYS A 8 -9.16 3.08 -13.85
C LYS A 8 -8.06 4.09 -13.56
N ILE A 9 -8.37 5.19 -12.88
CA ILE A 9 -7.38 6.23 -12.52
C ILE A 9 -6.32 5.65 -11.57
N SER A 10 -6.71 4.81 -10.60
CA SER A 10 -5.76 4.21 -9.65
C SER A 10 -4.84 3.18 -10.31
N VAL A 11 -5.38 2.35 -11.21
CA VAL A 11 -4.58 1.39 -12.00
C VAL A 11 -3.64 2.13 -12.95
N ILE A 12 -4.12 3.19 -13.60
CA ILE A 12 -3.29 4.05 -14.47
C ILE A 12 -2.17 4.71 -13.65
N ALA A 13 -2.46 5.21 -12.44
CA ALA A 13 -1.46 5.78 -11.55
C ALA A 13 -0.41 4.74 -11.13
N LEU A 14 -0.83 3.51 -10.81
CA LEU A 14 0.06 2.40 -10.49
C LEU A 14 0.96 2.01 -11.67
N ILE A 15 0.41 1.99 -12.88
CA ILE A 15 1.16 1.72 -14.12
C ILE A 15 2.16 2.84 -14.42
N ILE A 16 1.77 4.11 -14.23
CA ILE A 16 2.65 5.27 -14.38
C ILE A 16 3.80 5.19 -13.39
N VAL A 17 3.52 4.85 -12.13
CA VAL A 17 4.55 4.63 -11.10
C VAL A 17 5.47 3.46 -11.46
N ALA A 18 4.93 2.36 -11.99
CA ALA A 18 5.73 1.22 -12.46
C ALA A 18 6.63 1.57 -13.66
N LEU A 19 6.13 2.37 -14.61
CA LEU A 19 6.89 2.87 -15.76
C LEU A 19 7.98 3.86 -15.34
N LEU A 20 7.68 4.79 -14.42
CA LEU A 20 8.67 5.68 -13.82
C LEU A 20 9.75 4.89 -13.05
N ASN A 21 9.35 3.81 -12.36
CA ASN A 21 10.29 2.88 -11.73
C ASN A 21 11.23 2.23 -12.75
N ALA A 22 10.69 1.74 -13.87
CA ALA A 22 11.47 1.11 -14.93
C ALA A 22 12.44 2.10 -15.62
N ILE A 23 12.01 3.34 -15.84
CA ILE A 23 12.83 4.39 -16.47
C ILE A 23 13.91 4.89 -15.50
N GLY A 24 13.62 4.97 -14.19
CA GLY A 24 14.56 5.38 -13.14
C GLY A 24 15.73 4.43 -12.91
N MET A 25 15.62 3.17 -13.34
CA MET A 25 16.75 2.22 -13.33
C MET A 25 17.88 2.62 -14.29
N SER A 26 17.60 3.44 -15.31
CA SER A 26 18.53 3.78 -16.39
C SER A 26 19.35 5.07 -16.15
N SER A 27 20.16 5.13 -15.09
CA SER A 27 21.28 6.11 -14.98
C SER A 27 20.94 7.57 -14.57
N ASN A 28 19.99 7.82 -13.66
CA ASN A 28 19.88 9.14 -13.02
C ASN A 28 19.67 9.05 -11.50
N ILE A 29 20.71 9.43 -10.73
CA ILE A 29 20.75 9.41 -9.26
C ILE A 29 19.56 10.18 -8.64
N HIS A 30 19.15 11.28 -9.28
CA HIS A 30 18.00 12.07 -8.84
C HIS A 30 16.67 11.32 -8.92
N ILE A 31 16.45 10.52 -9.98
CA ILE A 31 15.21 9.77 -10.16
C ILE A 31 15.14 8.64 -9.13
N LYS A 32 16.24 7.92 -8.92
CA LYS A 32 16.32 6.88 -7.87
C LYS A 32 16.02 7.44 -6.48
N TRP A 33 16.54 8.63 -6.16
CA TRP A 33 16.33 9.23 -4.84
C TRP A 33 14.88 9.66 -4.62
N VAL A 34 14.25 10.29 -5.62
CA VAL A 34 12.81 10.65 -5.59
C VAL A 34 11.94 9.40 -5.43
N LEU A 35 12.30 8.33 -6.12
CA LEU A 35 11.56 7.09 -6.15
C LEU A 35 11.68 6.28 -4.85
N LYS A 36 12.86 6.33 -4.20
CA LYS A 36 13.03 5.87 -2.81
C LYS A 36 12.13 6.62 -1.86
N LEU A 37 12.08 7.94 -1.98
CA LEU A 37 11.28 8.79 -1.11
C LEU A 37 9.79 8.46 -1.26
N PHE A 38 9.31 8.33 -2.50
CA PHE A 38 7.94 7.89 -2.78
C PHE A 38 7.65 6.50 -2.20
N THR A 39 8.54 5.53 -2.41
CA THR A 39 8.37 4.16 -1.91
C THR A 39 8.34 4.13 -0.37
N GLY A 40 9.20 4.92 0.29
CA GLY A 40 9.19 5.06 1.74
C GLY A 40 7.90 5.70 2.28
N VAL A 41 7.39 6.74 1.62
CA VAL A 41 6.11 7.37 1.98
C VAL A 41 4.95 6.39 1.79
N SER A 42 4.92 5.65 0.68
CA SER A 42 3.91 4.62 0.44
C SER A 42 3.96 3.52 1.50
N LEU A 43 5.15 3.03 1.85
CA LEU A 43 5.34 2.05 2.93
C LEU A 43 4.78 2.58 4.26
N PHE A 44 5.09 3.84 4.60
CA PHE A 44 4.58 4.47 5.82
C PHE A 44 3.05 4.56 5.82
N ILE A 45 2.43 4.96 4.71
CA ILE A 45 0.97 5.02 4.57
C ILE A 45 0.35 3.63 4.74
N VAL A 46 0.91 2.59 4.12
CA VAL A 46 0.40 1.21 4.23
C VAL A 46 0.47 0.70 5.67
N ILE A 47 1.59 0.95 6.36
CA ILE A 47 1.76 0.57 7.78
C ILE A 47 0.74 1.30 8.67
N LEU A 48 0.60 2.61 8.48
CA LEU A 48 -0.37 3.40 9.24
C LEU A 48 -1.80 2.95 8.98
N TYR A 49 -2.14 2.72 7.72
CA TYR A 49 -3.46 2.23 7.34
C TYR A 49 -3.76 0.91 8.03
N TRP A 50 -2.88 -0.09 7.89
CA TRP A 50 -3.04 -1.40 8.53
C TRP A 50 -3.17 -1.30 10.05
N LYS A 51 -2.33 -0.49 10.71
CA LYS A 51 -2.40 -0.25 12.16
C LYS A 51 -3.70 0.41 12.59
N THR A 52 -4.33 1.19 11.71
CA THR A 52 -5.54 1.97 12.01
C THR A 52 -6.83 1.20 11.72
N ILE A 53 -6.80 0.14 10.90
CA ILE A 53 -7.95 -0.74 10.62
C ILE A 53 -8.77 -1.13 11.87
N PRO A 54 -8.18 -1.66 12.96
CA PRO A 54 -8.96 -2.05 14.14
C PRO A 54 -9.61 -0.87 14.87
N TYR A 55 -9.15 0.36 14.62
CA TYR A 55 -9.64 1.58 15.26
C TYR A 55 -10.55 2.42 14.37
N LYS A 56 -10.94 1.92 13.18
CA LYS A 56 -11.72 2.71 12.20
C LYS A 56 -13.01 3.32 12.78
N ASN A 57 -13.68 2.58 13.68
CA ASN A 57 -14.94 3.02 14.30
C ASN A 57 -14.75 4.12 15.36
N LYS A 58 -13.50 4.42 15.74
CA LYS A 58 -13.14 5.49 16.69
C LYS A 58 -12.67 6.76 15.99
N LEU A 59 -12.65 6.79 14.66
CA LEU A 59 -12.27 7.95 13.88
C LEU A 59 -13.44 8.95 13.84
N SER A 60 -13.13 10.25 13.87
CA SER A 60 -14.11 11.30 13.55
C SER A 60 -14.51 11.22 12.07
N ASP A 61 -15.70 11.72 11.71
CA ASP A 61 -16.23 11.62 10.34
C ASP A 61 -15.28 12.15 9.26
N ALA A 62 -14.57 13.25 9.54
CA ALA A 62 -13.59 13.81 8.62
C ALA A 62 -12.38 12.88 8.40
N ASN A 63 -11.96 12.17 9.43
CA ASN A 63 -10.83 11.23 9.36
C ASN A 63 -11.27 9.86 8.83
N LEU A 64 -12.51 9.46 9.07
CA LEU A 64 -13.10 8.25 8.49
C LEU A 64 -13.13 8.34 6.96
N LYS A 65 -13.57 9.47 6.39
CA LYS A 65 -13.54 9.69 4.92
C LYS A 65 -12.14 9.57 4.33
N LYS A 66 -11.12 10.10 5.02
CA LYS A 66 -9.72 9.97 4.60
C LYS A 66 -9.24 8.53 4.69
N PHE A 67 -9.60 7.83 5.77
CA PHE A 67 -9.28 6.42 5.96
C PHE A 67 -9.92 5.54 4.88
N GLU A 68 -11.18 5.78 4.53
CA GLU A 68 -11.88 5.09 3.44
C GLU A 68 -11.23 5.35 2.08
N ALA A 69 -10.79 6.59 1.81
CA ALA A 69 -10.07 6.90 0.58
C ALA A 69 -8.76 6.11 0.46
N VAL A 70 -8.01 5.97 1.55
CA VAL A 70 -6.80 5.12 1.59
C VAL A 70 -7.17 3.64 1.46
N GLY A 71 -8.25 3.20 2.11
CA GLY A 71 -8.75 1.82 2.02
C GLY A 71 -9.15 1.42 0.60
N ASN A 72 -9.77 2.31 -0.16
CA ASN A 72 -10.09 2.06 -1.57
C ASN A 72 -8.86 1.74 -2.44
N ILE A 73 -7.66 2.15 -2.00
CA ILE A 73 -6.38 1.85 -2.67
C ILE A 73 -5.72 0.62 -2.05
N CYS A 74 -5.66 0.53 -0.72
CA CYS A 74 -4.95 -0.54 -0.01
C CYS A 74 -5.71 -1.87 0.01
N ASP A 75 -7.03 -1.87 0.18
CA ASP A 75 -7.83 -3.08 0.30
C ASP A 75 -7.77 -3.98 -0.95
N PRO A 76 -7.88 -3.45 -2.19
CA PRO A 76 -7.68 -4.26 -3.39
C PRO A 76 -6.30 -4.92 -3.44
N ILE A 77 -5.26 -4.20 -3.01
CA ILE A 77 -3.89 -4.72 -2.99
C ILE A 77 -3.77 -5.84 -1.95
N PHE A 78 -4.33 -5.65 -0.76
CA PHE A 78 -4.37 -6.70 0.27
C PHE A 78 -5.19 -7.91 -0.17
N ASN A 79 -6.27 -7.71 -0.92
CA ASN A 79 -7.10 -8.77 -1.47
C ASN A 79 -6.38 -9.64 -2.51
N LEU A 80 -5.27 -9.19 -3.09
CA LEU A 80 -4.41 -10.07 -3.92
C LEU A 80 -3.71 -11.16 -3.08
N PHE A 81 -3.57 -10.93 -1.77
CA PHE A 81 -2.85 -11.79 -0.84
C PHE A 81 -3.73 -12.40 0.24
N THR A 82 -5.06 -12.26 0.16
CA THR A 82 -6.01 -12.80 1.15
C THR A 82 -6.12 -14.33 1.13
N ASN A 83 -5.70 -14.97 0.04
CA ASN A 83 -5.64 -16.43 -0.06
C ASN A 83 -4.50 -17.05 0.75
N LEU A 84 -3.62 -16.24 1.35
CA LEU A 84 -2.55 -16.74 2.21
C LEU A 84 -3.12 -17.21 3.56
N PRO A 85 -2.60 -18.33 4.10
CA PRO A 85 -3.03 -18.83 5.39
C PRO A 85 -2.74 -17.78 6.48
N LYS A 86 -3.71 -17.56 7.37
CA LYS A 86 -3.53 -16.66 8.51
C LYS A 86 -2.39 -17.13 9.39
N ILE A 87 -1.60 -16.19 9.87
CA ILE A 87 -0.48 -16.46 10.77
C ILE A 87 -1.02 -16.48 12.19
N LYS A 88 -0.87 -17.62 12.90
CA LYS A 88 -1.15 -17.68 14.34
C LYS A 88 -0.01 -17.02 15.11
N LEU A 89 -0.31 -15.93 15.80
CA LEU A 89 0.63 -15.24 16.71
C LEU A 89 0.53 -15.78 18.14
N GLY A 90 -0.52 -16.55 18.45
CA GLY A 90 -0.76 -17.17 19.75
C GLY A 90 -2.02 -18.05 19.71
N GLU A 91 -2.49 -18.52 20.87
CA GLU A 91 -3.67 -19.41 20.97
C GLU A 91 -4.96 -18.77 20.45
N TYR A 92 -5.12 -17.45 20.64
CA TYR A 92 -6.34 -16.72 20.28
C TYR A 92 -6.07 -15.55 19.31
N THR A 93 -4.85 -15.43 18.82
CA THR A 93 -4.42 -14.28 18.00
C THR A 93 -4.01 -14.75 16.62
N GLU A 94 -4.79 -14.37 15.62
CA GLU A 94 -4.49 -14.60 14.21
C GLU A 94 -4.23 -13.26 13.52
N MET A 95 -3.26 -13.25 12.62
CA MET A 95 -2.90 -12.10 11.81
C MET A 95 -3.09 -12.43 10.33
N ASN A 96 -3.73 -11.50 9.61
CA ASN A 96 -3.75 -11.54 8.16
C ASN A 96 -2.34 -11.22 7.63
N PRO A 97 -1.69 -12.11 6.87
CA PRO A 97 -0.35 -11.87 6.34
C PRO A 97 -0.31 -10.84 5.20
N ALA A 98 -1.45 -10.53 4.55
CA ALA A 98 -1.48 -9.69 3.36
C ALA A 98 -0.76 -8.33 3.53
N PRO A 99 -1.00 -7.55 4.60
CA PRO A 99 -0.28 -6.29 4.82
C PRO A 99 1.23 -6.49 5.03
N LEU A 100 1.63 -7.59 5.68
CA LEU A 100 3.03 -7.93 5.91
C LEU A 100 3.73 -8.23 4.58
N VAL A 101 3.09 -8.99 3.68
CA VAL A 101 3.62 -9.31 2.35
C VAL A 101 3.79 -8.04 1.51
N VAL A 102 2.76 -7.18 1.49
CA VAL A 102 2.84 -5.90 0.77
C VAL A 102 3.95 -5.01 1.31
N CYS A 103 4.11 -4.92 2.63
CA CYS A 103 5.22 -4.18 3.25
C CYS A 103 6.57 -4.81 2.90
N GLY A 104 6.68 -6.14 2.90
CA GLY A 104 7.89 -6.85 2.51
C GLY A 104 8.32 -6.56 1.07
N ILE A 105 7.37 -6.58 0.13
CA ILE A 105 7.62 -6.22 -1.27
C ILE A 105 8.12 -4.77 -1.37
N LEU A 106 7.45 -3.83 -0.69
CA LEU A 106 7.86 -2.42 -0.70
C LEU A 106 9.25 -2.21 -0.10
N ILE A 107 9.62 -2.94 0.96
CA ILE A 107 10.96 -2.90 1.56
C ILE A 107 12.01 -3.45 0.58
N ILE A 108 11.74 -4.58 -0.08
CA ILE A 108 12.65 -5.15 -1.09
C ILE A 108 12.87 -4.16 -2.23
N VAL A 109 11.78 -3.56 -2.74
CA VAL A 109 11.84 -2.52 -3.79
C VAL A 109 12.69 -1.34 -3.31
N LEU A 110 12.49 -0.86 -2.08
CA LEU A 110 13.26 0.24 -1.50
C LEU A 110 14.76 -0.08 -1.38
N MET A 111 15.12 -1.33 -1.06
CA MET A 111 16.51 -1.80 -0.98
C MET A 111 17.17 -1.94 -2.36
N MET A 112 16.40 -2.30 -3.39
CA MET A 112 16.92 -2.45 -4.76
C MET A 112 17.09 -1.13 -5.51
N LEU A 113 16.28 -0.13 -5.15
CA LEU A 113 16.39 1.25 -5.64
C LEU A 113 17.70 1.92 -5.20
#